data_AF-A0A402AY43-F1
#
_entry.id   AF-A0A402AY43-F1
#
_cell.length_a   1.000
_cell.length_b   1.000
_cell.length_c   1.000
_cell.angle_alpha   90.00
_cell.angle_beta   90.00
_cell.angle_gamma   90.00
#
_symmetry.space_group_name_H-M   'P 1'
#
loop_
_entity.id
_entity.type
_entity.pdbx_description
1 polymer ?
#
loop_
_entity_poly.entity_id
_entity_poly.type
_entity_poly.pdbx_seq_one_letter_code
_entity_poly.pdbx_strand_id
1 'polypeptide(L)'
;MSNEEYQSLLRRPGADIRARLTHPDGLNQPEQPEIARALHDTPDENLKELLANLGGHDLNTLLEVFAQADQSQDAPTIIFAYTIKGWGLPFAGDVMNHSMHLSHEQVQQLQQAFNISGGAEWEGFAPETAEARWCQQRAERLSRKQLQAAHCYLRRTYPTAWISRILKSSLPRRHWDVSYPSWLTWLASENAL
;
A
#
# COMPACT_ATOMS: atom_id res chain seq x y z
N MET A 1 -17.54 2.34 10.55
CA MET A 1 -17.04 3.50 9.79
C MET A 1 -16.77 3.06 8.36
N SER A 2 -17.24 3.82 7.37
CA SER A 2 -16.91 3.57 5.95
C SER A 2 -15.49 4.04 5.61
N ASN A 3 -14.96 3.63 4.46
CA ASN A 3 -13.66 4.13 4.00
C ASN A 3 -13.71 5.64 3.74
N GLU A 4 -14.82 6.16 3.19
CA GLU A 4 -15.00 7.59 2.94
C GLU A 4 -14.98 8.39 4.25
N GLU A 5 -15.62 7.88 5.30
CA GLU A 5 -15.59 8.48 6.64
C GLU A 5 -14.16 8.48 7.20
N TYR A 6 -13.46 7.36 7.10
CA TYR A 6 -12.07 7.25 7.54
C TYR A 6 -11.14 8.25 6.82
N GLN A 7 -11.22 8.33 5.49
CA GLN A 7 -10.43 9.28 4.67
C GLN A 7 -10.81 10.75 4.96
N SER A 8 -12.05 11.00 5.41
CA SER A 8 -12.49 12.32 5.88
C SER A 8 -11.83 12.69 7.21
N LEU A 9 -11.70 11.74 8.14
CA LEU A 9 -11.05 11.96 9.44
C LEU A 9 -9.58 12.37 9.30
N LEU A 10 -8.82 11.76 8.38
CA LEU A 10 -7.41 12.08 8.17
C LEU A 10 -7.13 13.54 7.79
N ARG A 11 -8.15 14.29 7.35
CA ARG A 11 -8.04 15.69 6.94
C ARG A 11 -8.58 16.67 7.98
N ARG A 12 -9.07 16.18 9.12
CA ARG A 12 -9.63 16.99 10.19
C ARG A 12 -8.58 17.35 11.25
N PRO A 13 -8.78 18.44 11.99
CA PRO A 13 -8.03 18.71 13.21
C PRO A 13 -8.18 17.57 14.24
N GLY A 14 -7.20 17.40 15.12
CA GLY A 14 -7.21 16.36 16.15
C GLY A 14 -8.46 16.34 17.03
N ALA A 15 -8.90 17.51 17.51
CA ALA A 15 -10.10 17.62 18.33
C ALA A 15 -11.36 17.12 17.61
N ASP A 16 -11.50 17.44 16.31
CA ASP A 16 -12.58 16.96 15.45
C ASP A 16 -12.52 15.44 15.26
N ILE A 17 -11.31 14.89 15.12
CA ILE A 17 -11.07 13.45 15.04
C ILE A 17 -11.56 12.78 16.32
N ARG A 18 -11.12 13.27 17.49
CA ARG A 18 -11.53 12.71 18.79
C ARG A 18 -13.05 12.69 18.91
N ALA A 19 -13.68 13.83 18.72
CA ALA A 19 -15.12 13.97 18.87
C ALA A 19 -15.90 13.03 17.94
N ARG A 20 -15.40 12.83 16.70
CA ARG A 20 -16.00 11.88 15.75
C ARG A 20 -15.78 10.42 16.14
N LEU A 21 -14.62 10.08 16.69
CA LEU A 21 -14.33 8.72 17.14
C LEU A 21 -15.14 8.37 18.38
N THR A 22 -15.27 9.29 19.33
CA THR A 22 -15.99 9.04 20.59
C THR A 22 -17.51 9.21 20.44
N HIS A 23 -17.99 9.93 19.42
CA HIS A 23 -19.42 10.05 19.07
C HIS A 23 -19.71 9.58 17.63
N PRO A 24 -19.60 8.27 17.33
CA PRO A 24 -19.79 7.75 15.97
C PRO A 24 -21.21 7.97 15.42
N ASP A 25 -22.21 8.00 16.30
CA ASP A 25 -23.64 8.21 15.95
C ASP A 25 -24.04 9.70 15.94
N GLY A 26 -23.07 10.61 16.13
CA GLY A 26 -23.25 12.06 16.13
C GLY A 26 -23.11 12.70 17.51
N LEU A 27 -22.70 13.97 17.52
CA LEU A 27 -22.29 14.70 18.75
C LEU A 27 -23.40 14.89 19.79
N ASN A 28 -24.67 14.72 19.40
CA ASN A 28 -25.81 14.79 20.33
C ASN A 28 -26.11 13.43 20.99
N GLN A 29 -25.41 12.37 20.59
CA GLN A 29 -25.53 11.03 21.16
C GLN A 29 -24.50 10.84 22.28
N PRO A 30 -24.74 9.90 23.22
CA PRO A 30 -23.78 9.58 24.27
C PRO A 30 -22.39 9.24 23.72
N GLU A 31 -21.37 9.63 24.45
CA GLU A 31 -19.99 9.24 24.16
C GLU A 31 -19.82 7.71 24.29
N GLN A 32 -19.00 7.12 23.43
CA GLN A 32 -18.55 5.74 23.54
C GLN A 32 -17.40 5.66 24.57
N PRO A 33 -17.67 5.20 25.81
CA PRO A 33 -16.71 5.32 26.91
C PRO A 33 -15.43 4.52 26.69
N GLU A 34 -15.51 3.39 25.98
CA GLU A 34 -14.35 2.56 25.67
C GLU A 34 -13.39 3.23 24.70
N ILE A 35 -13.91 3.94 23.69
CA ILE A 35 -13.09 4.69 22.73
C ILE A 35 -12.48 5.91 23.42
N ALA A 36 -13.27 6.64 24.21
CA ALA A 36 -12.79 7.78 24.98
C ALA A 36 -11.65 7.38 25.93
N ARG A 37 -11.80 6.25 26.61
CA ARG A 37 -10.77 5.66 27.47
C ARG A 37 -9.52 5.25 26.69
N ALA A 38 -9.67 4.62 25.53
CA ALA A 38 -8.54 4.23 24.69
C ALA A 38 -7.73 5.43 24.16
N LEU A 39 -8.39 6.57 23.94
CA LEU A 39 -7.75 7.80 23.45
C LEU A 39 -7.30 8.74 24.57
N HIS A 40 -7.51 8.41 25.85
CA HIS A 40 -7.31 9.31 26.99
C HIS A 40 -5.90 9.91 27.03
N ASP A 41 -4.88 9.06 26.86
CA ASP A 41 -3.47 9.45 26.95
C ASP A 41 -2.89 9.92 25.62
N THR A 42 -3.69 9.95 24.54
CA THR A 42 -3.23 10.42 23.23
C THR A 42 -3.68 11.87 23.06
N PRO A 43 -2.78 12.86 22.96
CA PRO A 43 -3.14 14.25 22.66
C PRO A 43 -3.77 14.41 21.27
N ASP A 44 -4.55 15.47 21.07
CA ASP A 44 -5.25 15.72 19.80
C ASP A 44 -4.27 15.87 18.62
N GLU A 45 -3.13 16.52 18.84
CA GLU A 45 -2.06 16.69 17.86
C GLU A 45 -1.50 15.36 17.34
N ASN A 46 -1.58 14.29 18.14
CA ASN A 46 -1.05 12.96 17.79
C ASN A 46 -2.12 12.05 17.17
N LEU A 47 -3.41 12.40 17.26
CA LEU A 47 -4.50 11.53 16.78
C LEU A 47 -4.45 11.28 15.27
N LYS A 48 -4.02 12.29 14.50
CA LYS A 48 -3.89 12.14 13.05
C LYS A 48 -2.81 11.11 12.69
N GLU A 49 -1.68 11.15 13.37
CA GLU A 49 -0.59 10.19 13.17
C GLU A 49 -1.01 8.78 13.61
N LEU A 50 -1.69 8.66 14.76
CA LEU A 50 -2.22 7.40 15.25
C LEU A 50 -3.16 6.75 14.24
N LEU A 51 -4.14 7.51 13.71
CA LEU A 51 -5.05 6.99 12.69
C LEU A 51 -4.36 6.69 11.37
N ALA A 52 -3.34 7.47 11.02
CA ALA A 52 -2.62 7.32 9.77
C ALA A 52 -1.72 6.06 9.72
N ASN A 53 -1.41 5.47 10.88
CA ASN A 53 -0.59 4.28 11.00
C ASN A 53 -1.41 3.00 10.77
N LEU A 54 -1.85 2.79 9.52
CA LEU A 54 -2.70 1.67 9.08
C LEU A 54 -1.99 0.30 8.99
N GLY A 55 -0.86 0.12 9.67
CA GLY A 55 -0.03 -1.10 9.61
C GLY A 55 0.76 -1.27 8.30
N GLY A 56 0.27 -0.75 7.16
CA GLY A 56 1.02 -0.75 5.90
C GLY A 56 2.23 0.20 5.88
N HIS A 57 2.37 1.06 6.89
CA HIS A 57 3.54 1.91 7.14
C HIS A 57 4.35 1.47 8.37
N ASP A 58 3.93 0.40 9.06
CA ASP A 58 4.65 -0.16 10.19
C ASP A 58 5.51 -1.34 9.72
N LEU A 59 6.84 -1.13 9.72
CA LEU A 59 7.80 -2.13 9.28
C LEU A 59 7.75 -3.41 10.12
N ASN A 60 7.50 -3.32 11.43
CA ASN A 60 7.45 -4.52 12.28
C ASN A 60 6.22 -5.36 11.92
N THR A 61 5.05 -4.72 11.79
CA THR A 61 3.83 -5.37 11.34
C THR A 61 4.03 -6.02 9.96
N LEU A 62 4.65 -5.33 9.01
CA LEU A 62 4.94 -5.89 7.68
C LEU A 62 5.85 -7.11 7.75
N LEU A 63 6.92 -7.06 8.56
CA LEU A 63 7.84 -8.20 8.72
C LEU A 63 7.15 -9.42 9.32
N GLU A 64 6.29 -9.23 10.32
CA GLU A 64 5.49 -10.31 10.91
C GLU A 64 4.53 -10.92 9.89
N VAL A 65 3.84 -10.09 9.10
CA VAL A 65 2.92 -10.55 8.05
C VAL A 65 3.66 -11.30 6.93
N PHE A 66 4.84 -10.84 6.53
CA PHE A 66 5.67 -11.57 5.56
C PHE A 66 6.15 -12.92 6.12
N ALA A 67 6.57 -12.97 7.39
CA ALA A 67 6.97 -14.22 8.04
C ALA A 67 5.81 -15.22 8.16
N GLN A 68 4.57 -14.75 8.30
CA GLN A 68 3.38 -15.60 8.25
C GLN A 68 3.09 -16.06 6.82
N ALA A 69 3.23 -15.18 5.83
CA ALA A 69 3.05 -15.52 4.42
C ALA A 69 4.05 -16.61 3.95
N ASP A 70 5.30 -16.54 4.40
CA ASP A 70 6.34 -17.52 4.09
C ASP A 70 6.04 -18.94 4.62
N GLN A 71 5.13 -19.07 5.59
CA GLN A 71 4.69 -20.37 6.11
C GLN A 71 3.66 -21.05 5.19
N SER A 72 2.98 -20.28 4.33
CA SER A 72 1.97 -20.77 3.38
C SER A 72 2.65 -21.21 2.08
N GLN A 73 2.87 -22.51 1.92
CA GLN A 73 3.57 -23.07 0.76
C GLN A 73 2.66 -23.73 -0.26
N ASP A 74 1.39 -23.98 0.05
CA ASP A 74 0.43 -24.77 -0.74
C ASP A 74 -0.52 -23.92 -1.61
N ALA A 75 -0.53 -22.60 -1.41
CA ALA A 75 -1.33 -21.66 -2.18
C ALA A 75 -0.68 -20.25 -2.23
N PRO A 76 -1.05 -19.40 -3.21
CA PRO A 76 -0.67 -18.00 -3.21
C PRO A 76 -1.24 -17.24 -2.00
N THR A 77 -0.43 -16.39 -1.39
CA THR A 77 -0.85 -15.48 -0.31
C THR A 77 -1.13 -14.08 -0.87
N ILE A 78 -2.24 -13.47 -0.43
CA ILE A 78 -2.58 -12.08 -0.71
C ILE A 78 -2.47 -11.29 0.59
N ILE A 79 -1.67 -10.22 0.58
CA ILE A 79 -1.52 -9.30 1.72
C ILE A 79 -2.24 -8.00 1.39
N PHE A 80 -3.20 -7.62 2.23
CA PHE A 80 -3.88 -6.32 2.16
C PHE A 80 -3.16 -5.31 3.05
N ALA A 81 -2.20 -4.59 2.48
CA ALA A 81 -1.50 -3.51 3.18
C ALA A 81 -2.26 -2.18 3.01
N TYR A 82 -2.86 -1.70 4.10
CA TYR A 82 -3.54 -0.41 4.12
C TYR A 82 -2.53 0.73 4.26
N THR A 83 -2.54 1.66 3.30
CA THR A 83 -1.57 2.75 3.22
C THR A 83 -2.26 4.09 2.98
N ILE A 84 -1.51 5.17 3.17
CA ILE A 84 -1.89 6.52 2.79
C ILE A 84 -1.11 6.94 1.56
N LYS A 85 -1.83 7.33 0.51
CA LYS A 85 -1.22 7.86 -0.72
C LYS A 85 -0.55 9.20 -0.40
N GLY A 86 0.72 9.34 -0.76
CA GLY A 86 1.54 10.52 -0.44
C GLY A 86 1.89 10.63 1.04
N TRP A 87 1.96 9.52 1.77
CA TRP A 87 2.42 9.51 3.17
C TRP A 87 3.78 10.23 3.32
N GLY A 88 3.91 11.02 4.39
CA GLY A 88 5.08 11.88 4.62
C GLY A 88 5.12 13.17 3.79
N LEU A 89 4.13 13.42 2.92
CA LEU A 89 4.05 14.62 2.08
C LEU A 89 2.89 15.54 2.51
N PRO A 90 2.93 16.84 2.16
CA PRO A 90 1.88 17.79 2.53
C PRO A 90 0.47 17.44 2.01
N PHE A 91 0.37 16.64 0.96
CA PHE A 91 -0.89 16.22 0.33
C PHE A 91 -1.28 14.77 0.65
N ALA A 92 -0.75 14.20 1.74
CA ALA A 92 -1.08 12.85 2.20
C ALA A 92 -2.60 12.65 2.34
N GLY A 93 -3.14 11.63 1.66
CA GLY A 93 -4.58 11.32 1.69
C GLY A 93 -5.48 12.26 0.89
N ASP A 94 -4.92 13.18 0.09
CA ASP A 94 -5.73 14.04 -0.79
C ASP A 94 -6.31 13.24 -1.98
N VAL A 95 -7.59 13.43 -2.27
CA VAL A 95 -8.29 12.74 -3.37
C VAL A 95 -7.75 13.14 -4.75
N MET A 96 -7.21 14.35 -4.88
CA MET A 96 -6.58 14.88 -6.10
C MET A 96 -5.07 14.71 -6.13
N ASN A 97 -4.47 14.01 -5.15
CA ASN A 97 -3.02 13.77 -5.06
C ASN A 97 -2.43 13.19 -6.36
N HIS A 98 -3.21 12.51 -7.20
CA HIS A 98 -2.69 11.90 -8.43
C HIS A 98 -1.95 12.86 -9.38
N SER A 99 -2.30 14.14 -9.40
CA SER A 99 -1.69 15.15 -10.27
C SER A 99 -0.96 16.25 -9.49
N MET A 100 -0.77 16.07 -8.19
CA MET A 100 -0.12 17.06 -7.34
C MET A 100 1.39 16.89 -7.37
N HIS A 101 2.10 18.00 -7.57
CA HIS A 101 3.54 18.06 -7.45
C HIS A 101 3.91 18.91 -6.23
N LEU A 102 5.05 18.60 -5.61
CA LEU A 102 5.61 19.45 -4.57
C LEU A 102 6.09 20.76 -5.20
N SER A 103 5.88 21.87 -4.49
CA SER A 103 6.54 23.13 -4.81
C SER A 103 8.03 23.06 -4.49
N HIS A 104 8.84 23.98 -5.04
CA HIS A 104 10.27 24.06 -4.70
C HIS A 104 10.49 24.24 -3.19
N GLU A 105 9.66 25.04 -2.53
CA GLU A 105 9.72 25.24 -1.08
C GLU A 105 9.42 23.95 -0.31
N GLN A 106 8.42 23.19 -0.73
CA GLN A 106 8.08 21.91 -0.11
C GLN A 106 9.18 20.86 -0.29
N VAL A 107 9.86 20.87 -1.44
CA VAL A 107 11.05 20.01 -1.66
C VAL A 107 12.17 20.42 -0.70
N GLN A 108 12.44 21.71 -0.51
CA GLN A 108 13.45 22.19 0.44
C GLN A 108 13.11 21.83 1.88
N GLN A 109 11.84 21.92 2.29
CA GLN A 109 11.39 21.47 3.60
C GLN A 109 11.62 19.96 3.79
N LEU A 110 11.35 19.16 2.76
CA LEU A 110 11.57 17.71 2.78
C LEU A 110 13.07 17.37 2.90
N GLN A 111 13.91 18.07 2.15
CA GLN A 111 15.37 17.96 2.25
C GLN A 111 15.86 18.25 3.67
N GLN A 112 15.39 19.34 4.27
CA GLN A 112 15.74 19.70 5.65
C GLN A 112 15.27 18.63 6.65
N ALA A 113 14.03 18.14 6.51
CA ALA A 113 13.50 17.09 7.38
C ALA A 113 14.31 15.79 7.30
N PHE A 114 14.86 15.46 6.13
CA PHE A 114 15.72 14.28 5.93
C PHE A 114 17.22 14.55 6.07
N ASN A 115 17.63 15.78 6.43
CA ASN A 115 19.03 16.19 6.49
C ASN A 115 19.81 15.97 5.16
N ILE A 116 19.15 16.23 4.04
CA ILE A 116 19.73 16.12 2.69
C ILE A 116 20.12 17.52 2.20
N SER A 117 21.36 17.68 1.72
CA SER A 117 21.80 18.94 1.10
C SER A 117 21.17 19.12 -0.28
N GLY A 118 20.87 20.36 -0.67
CA GLY A 118 20.34 20.64 -2.01
C GLY A 118 21.29 20.18 -3.11
N GLY A 119 20.79 19.43 -4.08
CA GLY A 119 21.56 18.79 -5.16
C GLY A 119 22.13 17.41 -4.81
N ALA A 120 22.04 16.98 -3.55
CA ALA A 120 22.52 15.68 -3.07
C ALA A 120 21.41 14.61 -2.96
N GLU A 121 20.22 14.85 -3.52
CA GLU A 121 19.04 14.00 -3.34
C GLU A 121 19.20 12.60 -3.94
N TRP A 122 20.17 12.45 -4.86
CA TRP A 122 20.50 11.22 -5.55
C TRP A 122 21.79 10.58 -5.06
N GLU A 123 22.45 11.18 -4.07
CA GLU A 123 23.67 10.61 -3.51
C GLU A 123 23.36 9.33 -2.71
N GLY A 124 24.21 8.32 -2.89
CA GLY A 124 24.18 7.12 -2.06
C GLY A 124 24.87 7.37 -0.70
N PHE A 125 24.76 6.41 0.19
CA PHE A 125 25.53 6.42 1.43
C PHE A 125 27.04 6.30 1.15
N ALA A 126 27.87 7.03 1.90
CA ALA A 126 29.31 6.93 1.76
C ALA A 126 29.78 5.49 2.10
N PRO A 127 30.77 4.91 1.38
CA PRO A 127 31.11 3.49 1.49
C PRO A 127 31.47 3.01 2.92
N GLU A 128 32.00 3.91 3.73
CA GLU A 128 32.45 3.63 5.10
C GLU A 128 31.33 3.65 6.15
N THR A 129 30.09 4.00 5.77
CA THR A 129 28.99 4.12 6.74
C THR A 129 28.30 2.77 7.02
N ALA A 130 27.52 2.73 8.09
CA ALA A 130 26.77 1.52 8.45
C ALA A 130 25.66 1.23 7.43
N GLU A 131 25.01 2.28 6.93
CA GLU A 131 23.94 2.23 5.94
C GLU A 131 24.44 1.64 4.62
N ALA A 132 25.60 2.10 4.13
CA ALA A 132 26.22 1.56 2.91
C ALA A 132 26.51 0.05 3.05
N ARG A 133 27.10 -0.36 4.18
CA ARG A 133 27.34 -1.78 4.47
C ARG A 133 26.05 -2.60 4.51
N TRP A 134 24.99 -2.07 5.15
CA TRP A 134 23.70 -2.74 5.20
C TRP A 134 23.05 -2.90 3.82
N CYS A 135 23.02 -1.83 3.02
CA CYS A 135 22.51 -1.87 1.65
C CYS A 135 23.25 -2.91 0.81
N GLN A 136 24.59 -2.94 0.88
CA GLN A 136 25.41 -3.92 0.16
C GLN A 136 25.08 -5.35 0.59
N GLN A 137 25.08 -5.64 1.89
CA GLN A 137 24.78 -6.98 2.42
C GLN A 137 23.38 -7.46 2.01
N ARG A 138 22.38 -6.57 2.04
CA ARG A 138 21.01 -6.92 1.61
C ARG A 138 20.95 -7.16 0.10
N ALA A 139 21.62 -6.34 -0.71
CA ALA A 139 21.67 -6.50 -2.16
C ALA A 139 22.32 -7.82 -2.58
N GLU A 140 23.41 -8.21 -1.93
CA GLU A 140 24.07 -9.51 -2.14
C GLU A 140 23.11 -10.66 -1.81
N ARG A 141 22.49 -10.61 -0.62
CA ARG A 141 21.52 -11.62 -0.14
C ARG A 141 20.31 -11.79 -1.04
N LEU A 142 19.79 -10.68 -1.57
CA LEU A 142 18.59 -10.65 -2.41
C LEU A 142 18.92 -10.72 -3.91
N SER A 143 20.18 -11.01 -4.26
CA SER A 143 20.58 -11.14 -5.65
C SER A 143 19.86 -12.31 -6.31
N ARG A 144 19.45 -12.15 -7.58
CA ARG A 144 18.79 -13.21 -8.35
C ARG A 144 19.60 -14.51 -8.44
N LYS A 145 20.92 -14.44 -8.25
CA LYS A 145 21.81 -15.60 -8.23
C LYS A 145 21.64 -16.44 -6.96
N GLN A 146 21.26 -15.80 -5.85
CA GLN A 146 21.08 -16.45 -4.55
C GLN A 146 19.62 -16.86 -4.28
N LEU A 147 18.65 -16.19 -4.92
CA LEU A 147 17.24 -16.53 -4.78
C LEU A 147 16.86 -17.75 -5.63
N GLN A 148 16.23 -18.73 -5.00
CA GLN A 148 15.56 -19.82 -5.72
C GLN A 148 14.31 -19.27 -6.38
N ALA A 149 14.05 -19.67 -7.63
CA ALA A 149 12.81 -19.30 -8.30
C ALA A 149 11.61 -19.83 -7.49
N ALA A 150 10.63 -18.97 -7.22
CA ALA A 150 9.40 -19.39 -6.59
C ALA A 150 8.76 -20.51 -7.43
N HIS A 151 8.23 -21.54 -6.76
CA HIS A 151 7.44 -22.55 -7.45
C HIS A 151 6.28 -21.84 -8.15
N CYS A 152 6.33 -21.81 -9.48
CA CYS A 152 5.22 -21.30 -10.26
C CYS A 152 4.06 -22.28 -10.02
N TYR A 153 3.03 -21.82 -9.32
CA TYR A 153 1.73 -22.49 -9.26
C TYR A 153 1.08 -22.41 -10.65
N LEU A 154 1.65 -23.12 -11.63
CA LEU A 154 0.95 -23.48 -12.85
C LEU A 154 -0.14 -24.44 -12.43
N ARG A 155 -1.31 -23.88 -12.13
CA ARG A 155 -2.51 -24.67 -11.88
C ARG A 155 -2.73 -25.53 -13.12
N ARG A 156 -2.42 -26.83 -13.00
CA ARG A 156 -2.88 -27.86 -13.94
C ARG A 156 -4.40 -27.67 -14.07
N THR A 157 -4.82 -27.35 -15.31
CA THR A 157 -6.21 -27.34 -15.79
C THR A 157 -7.18 -26.45 -15.00
N TYR A 158 -7.44 -25.24 -15.51
CA TYR A 158 -8.74 -24.62 -15.30
C TYR A 158 -9.80 -25.47 -16.01
N PRO A 159 -10.92 -25.85 -15.37
CA PRO A 159 -12.03 -26.43 -16.08
C PRO A 159 -12.50 -25.42 -17.13
N THR A 160 -12.36 -25.76 -18.41
CA THR A 160 -12.82 -24.96 -19.57
C THR A 160 -14.29 -24.56 -19.49
N ALA A 161 -15.07 -25.20 -18.62
CA ALA A 161 -16.46 -24.87 -18.31
C ALA A 161 -16.66 -23.49 -17.67
N TRP A 162 -15.66 -22.91 -16.98
CA TRP A 162 -15.83 -21.61 -16.29
C TRP A 162 -15.67 -20.40 -17.22
N ILE A 163 -14.72 -20.47 -18.16
CA ILE A 163 -14.48 -19.39 -19.15
C ILE A 163 -15.67 -19.23 -20.11
N SER A 164 -16.30 -20.34 -20.49
CA SER A 164 -17.48 -20.31 -21.37
C SER A 164 -18.71 -19.69 -20.71
N ARG A 165 -18.78 -19.59 -19.36
CA ARG A 165 -19.88 -18.95 -18.65
C ARG A 165 -19.71 -17.43 -18.55
N ILE A 166 -18.48 -16.94 -18.38
CA ILE A 166 -18.15 -15.50 -18.35
C ILE A 166 -18.25 -14.89 -19.77
N LEU A 167 -17.86 -15.64 -20.81
CA LEU A 167 -17.98 -15.17 -22.20
C LEU A 167 -19.41 -15.22 -22.76
N LYS A 168 -20.33 -15.97 -22.13
CA LYS A 168 -21.75 -16.05 -22.53
C LYS A 168 -22.67 -15.16 -21.72
N SER A 169 -22.25 -14.60 -20.59
CA SER A 169 -22.99 -13.52 -19.95
C SER A 169 -22.75 -12.23 -20.73
N SER A 170 -23.77 -11.81 -21.46
CA SER A 170 -23.88 -10.57 -22.21
C SER A 170 -23.73 -9.34 -21.28
N LEU A 171 -22.48 -9.02 -20.91
CA LEU A 171 -22.14 -7.67 -20.48
C LEU A 171 -22.06 -6.80 -21.74
N PRO A 172 -22.68 -5.59 -21.75
CA PRO A 172 -22.69 -4.74 -22.93
C PRO A 172 -21.26 -4.40 -23.36
N ARG A 173 -20.91 -4.72 -24.61
CA ARG A 173 -19.64 -4.36 -25.23
C ARG A 173 -19.49 -2.84 -25.21
N ARG A 174 -18.73 -2.30 -24.27
CA ARG A 174 -18.12 -0.98 -24.42
C ARG A 174 -16.84 -1.19 -25.22
N HIS A 175 -16.76 -0.55 -26.38
CA HIS A 175 -15.59 -0.54 -27.25
C HIS A 175 -14.35 -0.08 -26.49
N TRP A 176 -13.46 -1.01 -26.18
CA TRP A 176 -12.06 -0.73 -25.93
C TRP A 176 -11.29 -1.51 -26.99
N ASP A 177 -10.83 -0.79 -28.00
CA ASP A 177 -9.98 -1.34 -29.06
C ASP A 177 -8.58 -1.54 -28.45
N VAL A 178 -8.29 -2.77 -28.05
CA VAL A 178 -6.97 -3.16 -27.53
C VAL A 178 -6.48 -4.29 -28.43
N SER A 179 -5.60 -3.96 -29.36
CA SER A 179 -4.89 -4.95 -30.16
C SER A 179 -3.97 -5.77 -29.26
N TYR A 180 -4.24 -7.07 -29.12
CA TYR A 180 -3.35 -7.98 -28.38
C TYR A 180 -2.12 -8.32 -29.24
N PRO A 181 -0.92 -8.44 -28.65
CA PRO A 181 0.27 -8.87 -29.39
C PRO A 181 0.19 -10.36 -29.75
N SER A 182 0.83 -10.72 -30.87
CA SER A 182 0.74 -12.01 -31.59
C SER A 182 1.25 -13.27 -30.86
N TRP A 183 1.75 -13.17 -29.63
CA TRP A 183 2.18 -14.34 -28.84
C TRP A 183 1.02 -15.11 -28.20
N LEU A 184 -0.18 -14.52 -28.14
CA LEU A 184 -1.42 -15.17 -27.65
C LEU A 184 -2.05 -16.15 -28.64
N THR A 185 -1.66 -16.13 -29.92
CA THR A 185 -2.23 -16.99 -30.97
C THR A 185 -1.54 -18.36 -31.06
N TRP A 186 -0.39 -18.55 -30.42
CA TRP A 186 0.45 -19.75 -30.60
C TRP A 186 0.02 -20.94 -29.73
N LEU A 187 -0.72 -20.71 -28.64
CA LEU A 187 -1.17 -21.76 -27.71
C LEU A 187 -2.47 -22.48 -28.15
N ALA A 188 -3.10 -22.06 -29.24
CA ALA A 188 -4.36 -22.63 -29.72
C ALA A 188 -4.21 -23.67 -30.85
N SER A 189 -3.02 -23.84 -31.44
CA SER A 189 -2.82 -24.73 -32.60
C SER A 189 -2.15 -26.07 -32.29
N GLU A 190 -1.61 -26.31 -31.09
CA GLU A 190 -0.89 -27.56 -30.77
C GLU A 190 -1.73 -28.62 -30.02
N ASN A 191 -3.03 -28.42 -29.84
CA ASN A 191 -3.94 -29.42 -29.23
C ASN A 191 -4.98 -29.99 -30.19
N ALA A 192 -4.71 -29.94 -31.49
CA ALA A 192 -5.50 -30.61 -32.51
C ALA A 192 -4.56 -31.29 -33.52
N LEU A 193 -3.88 -32.35 -33.10
CA LEU A 193 -3.49 -33.53 -33.89
C LEU A 193 -3.12 -34.67 -32.92
#